data_AF-A0A1M7RH13-F1
#
_entry.id   AF-A0A1M7RH13-F1
#
_cell.length_a   1.000
_cell.length_b   1.000
_cell.length_c   1.000
_cell.angle_alpha   90.00
_cell.angle_beta   90.00
_cell.angle_gamma   90.00
#
_symmetry.space_group_name_H-M   'P 1'
#
loop_
_entity.id
_entity.type
_entity.pdbx_description
1 polymer ?
#
loop_
_entity_poly.entity_id
_entity_poly.type
_entity_poly.pdbx_seq_one_letter_code
_entity_poly.pdbx_strand_id
1 'polypeptide(L)'
;MKFFEQELNFTLLKENTKALIVVPTVVGGIWQMMELLSIGTSFLRFFSITQLVSDGLLILFILSLCGFICWLLYLSYLILSYDNSMLDGTKFPEIVAILNGDKTENKIFYVSRIRQTLRVKIYSYLKLAALIGLIIFAFYCLIWPIMSRNISGKTLTAIDYVVWVTGLGLISVAFIGTINAVFFIQGWALNVINDYVVVIKETLKCLVLGGIVGFVIFIAPIFHESFLLPTDLKNNDYIIQQVHARNPKVETWYVEYFNDKYIFINVTDSIGNRIEVMRFDIIFPVEKP
;
A
#
# COMPACT_ATOMS: atom_id res chain seq x y z
N MET A 1 -27.12 -5.38 -3.34
CA MET A 1 -26.35 -6.63 -3.17
C MET A 1 -26.13 -7.41 -4.47
N LYS A 2 -26.97 -7.26 -5.51
CA LYS A 2 -26.78 -7.90 -6.84
C LYS A 2 -25.55 -7.46 -7.65
N PHE A 3 -24.88 -6.37 -7.26
CA PHE A 3 -23.68 -5.88 -7.96
C PHE A 3 -22.42 -6.70 -7.66
N PHE A 4 -22.43 -7.48 -6.56
CA PHE A 4 -21.29 -8.31 -6.12
C PHE A 4 -21.54 -9.82 -6.22
N GLU A 5 -22.74 -10.22 -6.65
CA GLU A 5 -22.99 -11.59 -7.14
C GLU A 5 -22.56 -11.78 -8.59
N GLN A 6 -22.07 -10.72 -9.26
CA GLN A 6 -21.09 -10.94 -10.31
C GLN A 6 -19.85 -11.49 -9.62
N GLU A 7 -19.82 -12.83 -9.50
CA GLU A 7 -18.61 -13.59 -9.32
C GLU A 7 -17.52 -12.87 -10.09
N LEU A 8 -16.46 -12.47 -9.38
CA LEU A 8 -15.28 -11.87 -9.97
C LEU A 8 -14.86 -12.86 -11.06
N ASN A 9 -15.21 -12.54 -12.31
CA ASN A 9 -15.46 -13.57 -13.30
C ASN A 9 -14.08 -14.14 -13.61
N PHE A 10 -13.74 -15.29 -13.02
CA PHE A 10 -12.41 -15.87 -13.14
C PHE A 10 -12.06 -16.12 -14.60
N THR A 11 -13.07 -16.23 -15.47
CA THR A 11 -12.95 -16.20 -16.92
C THR A 11 -12.32 -14.90 -17.43
N LEU A 12 -12.81 -13.71 -17.05
CA LEU A 12 -12.20 -12.42 -17.41
C LEU A 12 -10.74 -12.33 -16.96
N LEU A 13 -10.43 -12.76 -15.74
CA LEU A 13 -9.06 -12.70 -15.22
C LEU A 13 -8.14 -13.66 -16.00
N LYS A 14 -8.62 -14.87 -16.28
CA LYS A 14 -7.92 -15.90 -17.05
C LYS A 14 -7.74 -15.51 -18.53
N GLU A 15 -8.72 -14.85 -19.12
CA GLU A 15 -8.71 -14.35 -20.49
C GLU A 15 -7.74 -13.16 -20.63
N ASN A 16 -7.57 -12.37 -19.57
CA ASN A 16 -6.73 -11.17 -19.56
C ASN A 16 -5.37 -11.35 -18.85
N THR A 17 -4.95 -12.57 -18.50
CA THR A 17 -3.64 -12.82 -17.85
C THR A 17 -2.47 -12.24 -18.65
N LYS A 18 -2.54 -12.26 -19.99
CA LYS A 18 -1.52 -11.64 -20.84
C LYS A 18 -1.45 -10.13 -20.65
N ALA A 19 -2.61 -9.45 -20.56
CA ALA A 19 -2.66 -8.01 -20.30
C ALA A 19 -2.13 -7.68 -18.90
N LEU A 20 -2.40 -8.53 -17.91
CA LEU A 20 -1.89 -8.39 -16.54
C LEU A 20 -0.36 -8.39 -16.47
N ILE A 21 0.32 -9.08 -17.39
CA ILE A 21 1.79 -9.09 -17.48
C ILE A 21 2.28 -7.93 -18.36
N VAL A 22 1.66 -7.73 -19.53
CA VAL A 22 2.12 -6.73 -20.51
C VAL A 22 1.95 -5.30 -20.01
N VAL A 23 0.83 -4.97 -19.35
CA VAL A 23 0.56 -3.60 -18.92
C VAL A 23 1.60 -3.10 -17.90
N PRO A 24 1.91 -3.80 -16.79
CA PRO A 24 2.96 -3.38 -15.88
C PRO A 24 4.33 -3.25 -16.56
N THR A 25 4.67 -4.18 -17.46
CA THR A 25 5.92 -4.13 -18.24
C THR A 25 5.99 -2.88 -19.13
N VAL A 26 4.91 -2.53 -19.83
CA VAL A 26 4.85 -1.31 -20.65
C VAL A 26 4.97 -0.05 -19.78
N VAL A 27 4.28 -0.01 -18.63
CA VAL A 27 4.38 1.11 -17.68
C VAL A 27 5.80 1.24 -17.14
N GLY A 28 6.47 0.11 -16.85
CA GLY A 28 7.88 0.08 -16.45
C GLY A 28 8.81 0.63 -17.52
N GLY A 29 8.54 0.29 -18.78
CA GLY A 29 9.31 0.84 -19.91
C GLY A 29 9.10 2.33 -20.10
N ILE A 30 7.88 2.82 -19.93
CA ILE A 30 7.60 4.26 -19.95
C ILE A 30 8.34 4.96 -18.81
N TRP A 31 8.33 4.39 -17.60
CA TRP A 31 9.10 4.90 -16.47
C TRP A 31 10.58 5.01 -16.78
N GLN A 32 11.21 3.90 -17.21
CA GLN A 32 12.63 3.86 -17.58
C GLN A 32 12.96 4.86 -18.71
N MET A 33 12.04 5.03 -19.67
CA MET A 33 12.19 5.99 -20.76
C MET A 33 12.14 7.44 -20.23
N MET A 34 11.24 7.76 -19.30
CA MET A 34 11.16 9.08 -18.68
C MET A 34 12.44 9.42 -17.89
N GLU A 35 13.01 8.46 -17.14
CA GLU A 35 14.28 8.64 -16.42
C GLU A 35 15.44 8.92 -17.38
N LEU A 36 15.54 8.18 -18.49
CA LEU A 36 16.58 8.46 -19.49
C LEU A 36 16.37 9.81 -20.18
N LEU A 37 15.11 10.19 -20.46
CA LEU A 37 14.75 11.47 -21.06
C LEU A 37 15.07 12.64 -20.13
N SER A 38 14.94 12.50 -18.81
CA SER A 38 15.29 13.56 -17.86
C SER A 38 16.79 13.86 -17.82
N ILE A 39 17.63 12.86 -18.14
CA ILE A 39 19.08 13.07 -18.32
C ILE A 39 19.36 13.68 -19.71
N GLY A 40 18.69 13.17 -20.75
CA GLY A 40 18.77 13.71 -22.11
C GLY A 40 18.33 12.72 -23.19
N THR A 41 17.77 13.22 -24.29
CA THR A 41 17.18 12.39 -25.36
C THR A 41 18.17 11.42 -26.02
N SER A 42 19.46 11.77 -26.08
CA SER A 42 20.50 10.88 -26.61
C SER A 42 20.72 9.62 -25.78
N PHE A 43 20.30 9.62 -24.50
CA PHE A 43 20.48 8.49 -23.61
C PHE A 43 19.43 7.39 -23.78
N LEU A 44 18.36 7.64 -24.53
CA LEU A 44 17.39 6.60 -24.93
C LEU A 44 18.03 5.39 -25.63
N ARG A 45 19.18 5.57 -26.29
CA ARG A 45 19.91 4.47 -26.94
C ARG A 45 20.46 3.43 -25.96
N PHE A 46 20.52 3.76 -24.67
CA PHE A 46 20.96 2.88 -23.61
C PHE A 46 19.80 2.17 -22.91
N PHE A 47 18.57 2.30 -23.41
CA PHE A 47 17.40 1.61 -22.89
C PHE A 47 17.65 0.09 -22.80
N SER A 48 17.29 -0.51 -21.66
CA SER A 48 17.51 -1.93 -21.41
C SER A 48 16.22 -2.75 -21.39
N ILE A 49 16.07 -3.63 -22.38
CA ILE A 49 14.92 -4.54 -22.50
C ILE A 49 14.90 -5.60 -21.39
N THR A 50 16.05 -5.98 -20.84
CA THR A 50 16.12 -6.96 -19.74
C THR A 50 15.61 -6.35 -18.43
N GLN A 51 15.94 -5.08 -18.18
CA GLN A 51 15.47 -4.34 -17.02
C GLN A 51 13.96 -4.07 -17.08
N LEU A 52 13.41 -3.89 -18.28
CA LEU A 52 11.98 -3.72 -18.52
C LEU A 52 11.09 -4.76 -17.81
N VAL A 53 11.54 -6.02 -17.76
CA VAL A 53 10.81 -7.09 -17.07
C VAL A 53 10.86 -6.90 -15.56
N SER A 54 12.02 -6.54 -15.00
CA SER A 54 12.18 -6.27 -13.57
C SER A 54 11.36 -5.06 -13.13
N ASP A 55 11.39 -3.99 -13.90
CA ASP A 55 10.63 -2.76 -13.62
C ASP A 55 9.12 -3.03 -13.71
N GLY A 56 8.69 -3.84 -14.67
CA GLY A 56 7.31 -4.29 -14.78
C GLY A 56 6.85 -5.13 -13.57
N LEU A 57 7.70 -6.04 -13.08
CA LEU A 57 7.42 -6.82 -11.87
C LEU A 57 7.35 -5.94 -10.62
N LEU A 58 8.22 -4.93 -10.53
CA LEU A 58 8.19 -3.95 -9.45
C LEU A 58 6.89 -3.16 -9.45
N ILE A 59 6.43 -2.68 -10.62
CA ILE A 59 5.15 -1.98 -10.73
C ILE A 59 4.00 -2.91 -10.35
N LEU A 60 4.03 -4.16 -10.80
CA LEU A 60 3.01 -5.14 -10.42
C LEU A 60 3.00 -5.35 -8.90
N PHE A 61 4.16 -5.43 -8.26
CA PHE A 61 4.30 -5.50 -6.81
C PHE A 61 3.67 -4.27 -6.12
N ILE A 62 4.02 -3.05 -6.55
CA ILE A 62 3.44 -1.81 -6.02
C ILE A 62 1.91 -1.78 -6.20
N LEU A 63 1.41 -2.12 -7.39
CA LEU A 63 -0.03 -2.17 -7.67
C LEU A 63 -0.74 -3.21 -6.80
N SER A 64 -0.12 -4.38 -6.56
CA SER A 64 -0.68 -5.41 -5.68
C SER A 64 -0.77 -4.93 -4.23
N LEU A 65 0.22 -4.18 -3.74
CA LEU A 65 0.19 -3.57 -2.42
C LEU A 65 -0.92 -2.53 -2.31
N CYS A 66 -1.03 -1.62 -3.30
CA CYS A 66 -2.12 -0.65 -3.36
C CYS A 66 -3.50 -1.32 -3.40
N GLY A 67 -3.65 -2.38 -4.21
CA GLY A 67 -4.87 -3.17 -4.31
C GLY A 67 -5.24 -3.85 -2.99
N PHE A 68 -4.25 -4.41 -2.29
CA PHE A 68 -4.43 -4.99 -0.96
C PHE A 68 -4.89 -3.96 0.07
N ILE A 69 -4.27 -2.78 0.10
CA ILE A 69 -4.69 -1.67 0.98
C ILE A 69 -6.13 -1.24 0.65
N CYS A 70 -6.47 -1.07 -0.63
CA CYS A 70 -7.83 -0.73 -1.05
C CYS A 70 -8.85 -1.81 -0.63
N TRP A 71 -8.47 -3.09 -0.74
CA TRP A 71 -9.31 -4.21 -0.31
C TRP A 71 -9.56 -4.19 1.21
N LEU A 72 -8.54 -3.94 2.03
CA LEU A 72 -8.68 -3.81 3.48
C LEU A 72 -9.64 -2.66 3.87
N LEU A 73 -9.55 -1.54 3.16
CA LEU A 73 -10.43 -0.38 3.37
C LEU A 73 -11.86 -0.66 2.89
N TYR A 74 -12.02 -1.40 1.80
CA TYR A 74 -13.33 -1.83 1.35
C TYR A 74 -13.97 -2.81 2.33
N LEU A 75 -13.19 -3.76 2.87
CA LEU A 75 -13.65 -4.69 3.89
C LEU A 75 -14.13 -3.93 5.14
N SER A 76 -13.38 -2.92 5.58
CA SER A 76 -13.81 -2.08 6.71
C SER A 76 -15.11 -1.34 6.40
N TYR A 77 -15.27 -0.81 5.19
CA TYR A 77 -16.51 -0.19 4.74
C TYR A 77 -17.71 -1.15 4.76
N LEU A 78 -17.55 -2.38 4.24
CA LEU A 78 -18.62 -3.38 4.24
C LEU A 78 -19.06 -3.73 5.66
N ILE A 79 -18.10 -3.94 6.55
CA ILE A 79 -18.34 -4.23 7.96
C ILE A 79 -19.15 -3.12 8.65
N LEU A 80 -18.97 -1.86 8.25
CA LEU A 80 -19.76 -0.72 8.75
C LEU A 80 -21.15 -0.68 8.14
N SER A 81 -21.28 -0.94 6.84
CA SER A 81 -22.56 -0.88 6.14
C SER A 81 -23.54 -1.97 6.57
N TYR A 82 -23.03 -3.16 6.94
CA TYR A 82 -23.85 -4.29 7.40
C TYR A 82 -24.57 -3.96 8.71
N ASP A 83 -23.89 -3.27 9.62
CA ASP A 83 -24.44 -2.87 10.93
C ASP A 83 -25.67 -1.98 10.80
N ASN A 84 -25.58 -0.96 9.92
CA ASN A 84 -26.67 -0.02 9.68
C ASN A 84 -27.93 -0.70 9.13
N SER A 85 -27.77 -1.77 8.34
CA SER A 85 -28.91 -2.50 7.74
C SER A 85 -29.68 -3.37 8.74
N MET A 86 -29.05 -3.78 9.85
CA MET A 86 -29.69 -4.51 10.95
C MET A 86 -30.50 -3.58 11.88
N LEU A 87 -30.16 -2.30 11.91
CA LEU A 87 -30.77 -1.29 12.81
C LEU A 87 -31.97 -0.59 12.18
N ASP A 88 -32.18 -0.72 10.87
CA ASP A 88 -33.35 -0.19 10.18
C ASP A 88 -34.59 -1.06 10.47
N GLY A 89 -35.25 -0.74 11.59
CA GLY A 89 -36.43 -1.43 12.13
C GLY A 89 -37.66 -1.42 11.20
N THR A 90 -37.59 -0.74 10.06
CA THR A 90 -38.65 -0.72 9.04
C THR A 90 -38.83 -2.07 8.34
N LYS A 91 -37.86 -2.99 8.42
CA LYS A 91 -37.93 -4.33 7.82
C LYS A 91 -38.59 -5.41 8.67
N PHE A 92 -39.06 -5.10 9.88
CA PHE A 92 -39.79 -6.06 10.74
C PHE A 92 -41.24 -5.61 11.01
N PRO A 93 -42.10 -5.56 9.98
CA PRO A 93 -43.52 -5.20 10.14
C PRO A 93 -44.29 -6.17 11.08
N GLU A 94 -43.80 -7.40 11.26
CA GLU A 94 -44.37 -8.37 12.22
C GLU A 94 -44.34 -7.85 13.68
N ILE A 95 -43.40 -6.99 14.05
CA ILE A 95 -43.32 -6.42 15.41
C ILE A 95 -44.47 -5.43 15.66
N VAL A 96 -44.92 -4.72 14.62
CA VAL A 96 -46.09 -3.82 14.69
C VAL A 96 -47.39 -4.64 14.80
N ALA A 97 -47.45 -5.81 14.16
CA ALA A 97 -48.60 -6.70 14.27
C ALA A 97 -48.76 -7.33 15.67
N ILE A 98 -47.66 -7.67 16.35
CA ILE A 98 -47.68 -8.22 17.73
C ILE A 98 -48.14 -7.17 18.77
N LEU A 99 -47.84 -5.89 18.56
CA LEU A 99 -48.35 -4.80 19.42
C LEU A 99 -49.88 -4.64 19.34
N ASN A 100 -50.51 -5.14 18.27
CA ASN A 100 -51.97 -5.07 18.07
C ASN A 100 -52.76 -6.20 18.76
N GLY A 101 -52.13 -7.06 19.57
CA GLY A 101 -52.84 -7.72 20.68
C GLY A 101 -53.13 -9.23 20.57
N ASP A 102 -52.42 -9.99 19.73
CA ASP A 102 -52.56 -11.47 19.75
C ASP A 102 -51.60 -12.10 20.78
N LYS A 103 -52.17 -12.77 21.81
CA LYS A 103 -51.45 -13.08 23.06
C LYS A 103 -50.83 -14.47 23.12
N THR A 104 -51.18 -15.39 22.22
CA THR A 104 -50.89 -16.83 22.42
C THR A 104 -49.65 -17.39 21.69
N GLU A 105 -49.03 -16.67 20.76
CA GLU A 105 -47.79 -17.11 20.07
C GLU A 105 -46.48 -16.51 20.62
N ASN A 106 -46.55 -15.75 21.71
CA ASN A 106 -45.44 -14.90 22.20
C ASN A 106 -44.17 -15.61 22.69
N LYS A 107 -44.21 -16.91 23.03
CA LYS A 107 -43.07 -17.60 23.67
C LYS A 107 -41.97 -17.99 22.69
N ILE A 108 -42.33 -18.45 21.48
CA ILE A 108 -41.37 -18.83 20.43
C ILE A 108 -40.67 -17.58 19.91
N PHE A 109 -41.41 -16.48 19.77
CA PHE A 109 -40.88 -15.19 19.34
C PHE A 109 -39.84 -14.64 20.32
N TYR A 110 -40.10 -14.72 21.64
CA TYR A 110 -39.16 -14.24 22.67
C TYR A 110 -37.83 -15.01 22.68
N VAL A 111 -37.88 -16.34 22.52
CA VAL A 111 -36.67 -17.19 22.47
C VAL A 111 -35.85 -16.91 21.20
N SER A 112 -36.52 -16.67 20.06
CA SER A 112 -35.85 -16.30 18.81
C SER A 112 -35.12 -14.95 18.93
N ARG A 113 -35.74 -13.97 19.60
CA ARG A 113 -35.18 -12.63 19.84
C ARG A 113 -33.97 -12.66 20.78
N ILE A 114 -34.02 -13.47 21.84
CA ILE A 114 -32.88 -13.67 22.74
C ILE A 114 -31.70 -14.35 22.00
N ARG A 115 -31.95 -15.36 21.16
CA ARG A 115 -30.89 -15.98 20.35
C ARG A 115 -30.28 -15.03 19.32
N GLN A 116 -31.10 -14.21 18.65
CA GLN A 116 -30.60 -13.21 17.70
C GLN A 116 -29.73 -12.17 18.41
N THR A 117 -30.20 -11.59 19.52
CA THR A 117 -29.44 -10.61 20.29
C THR A 117 -28.13 -11.18 20.85
N LEU A 118 -28.13 -12.44 21.30
CA LEU A 118 -26.91 -13.11 21.76
C LEU A 118 -25.90 -13.32 20.63
N ARG A 119 -26.33 -13.82 19.46
CA ARG A 119 -25.46 -14.01 18.28
C ARG A 119 -24.85 -12.71 17.81
N VAL A 120 -25.64 -11.65 17.78
CA VAL A 120 -25.20 -10.32 17.35
C VAL A 120 -24.19 -9.72 18.34
N LYS A 121 -24.39 -9.90 19.66
CA LYS A 121 -23.41 -9.52 20.67
C LYS A 121 -22.11 -10.32 20.55
N ILE A 122 -22.18 -11.64 20.42
CA ILE A 122 -20.99 -12.51 20.24
C ILE A 122 -20.19 -12.07 19.00
N TYR A 123 -20.87 -11.84 17.87
CA TYR A 123 -20.22 -11.34 16.66
C TYR A 123 -19.53 -9.99 16.87
N SER A 124 -20.19 -9.07 17.60
CA SER A 124 -19.63 -7.75 17.93
C SER A 124 -18.37 -7.86 18.80
N TYR A 125 -18.36 -8.77 19.77
CA TYR A 125 -17.17 -9.02 20.61
C TYR A 125 -16.02 -9.66 19.81
N LEU A 126 -16.31 -10.62 18.92
CA LEU A 126 -15.29 -11.20 18.04
C LEU A 126 -14.71 -10.15 17.09
N LYS A 127 -15.55 -9.27 16.53
CA LYS A 127 -15.14 -8.14 15.71
C LYS A 127 -14.23 -7.20 16.50
N LEU A 128 -14.61 -6.84 17.74
CA LEU A 128 -13.78 -6.01 18.62
C LEU A 128 -12.42 -6.65 18.91
N ALA A 129 -12.38 -7.95 19.20
CA ALA A 129 -11.14 -8.67 19.44
C ALA A 129 -10.22 -8.67 18.20
N ALA A 130 -10.77 -8.89 17.00
CA ALA A 130 -10.03 -8.81 15.75
C ALA A 130 -9.47 -7.41 15.50
N LEU A 131 -10.24 -6.36 15.81
CA LEU A 131 -9.81 -4.97 15.69
C LEU A 131 -8.67 -4.64 16.67
N ILE A 132 -8.75 -5.10 17.91
CA ILE A 132 -7.66 -4.96 18.88
C ILE A 132 -6.38 -5.65 18.38
N GLY A 133 -6.50 -6.88 17.84
CA GLY A 133 -5.37 -7.57 17.21
C GLY A 133 -4.76 -6.78 16.05
N LEU A 134 -5.60 -6.13 15.25
CA LEU A 134 -5.17 -5.28 14.13
C LEU A 134 -4.49 -3.99 14.61
N ILE A 135 -4.94 -3.39 15.72
CA ILE A 135 -4.25 -2.26 16.38
C ILE A 135 -2.86 -2.71 16.83
N ILE A 136 -2.75 -3.84 17.53
CA ILE A 136 -1.47 -4.36 18.04
C ILE A 136 -0.50 -4.61 16.88
N PHE A 137 -0.97 -5.27 15.81
CA PHE A 137 -0.17 -5.53 14.62
C PHE A 137 0.26 -4.22 13.93
N ALA A 138 -0.63 -3.24 13.86
CA ALA A 138 -0.31 -1.95 13.26
C ALA A 138 0.71 -1.15 14.11
N PHE A 139 0.61 -1.20 15.43
CA PHE A 139 1.64 -0.65 16.33
C PHE A 139 2.98 -1.35 16.14
N TYR A 140 2.98 -2.68 15.97
CA TYR A 140 4.19 -3.42 15.64
C TYR A 140 4.81 -2.91 14.33
N CYS A 141 4.02 -2.71 13.28
CA CYS A 141 4.48 -2.11 12.02
C CYS A 141 5.03 -0.68 12.18
N LEU A 142 4.49 0.13 13.10
CA LEU A 142 5.01 1.49 13.34
C LEU A 142 6.30 1.51 14.14
N ILE A 143 6.41 0.64 15.14
CA ILE A 143 7.54 0.61 16.06
C ILE A 143 8.72 -0.12 15.42
N TRP A 144 8.46 -1.13 14.59
CA TRP A 144 9.49 -1.99 14.01
C TRP A 144 10.56 -1.22 13.21
N PRO A 145 10.22 -0.31 12.27
CA PRO A 145 11.20 0.50 11.54
C PRO A 145 12.10 1.36 12.45
N ILE A 146 11.49 1.97 13.47
CA ILE A 146 12.19 2.84 14.41
C ILE A 146 13.16 2.02 15.26
N MET A 147 12.71 0.85 15.74
CA MET A 147 13.58 -0.07 16.48
C MET A 147 14.68 -0.66 15.61
N SER A 148 14.35 -1.08 14.38
CA SER A 148 15.32 -1.58 13.40
C SER A 148 16.43 -0.56 13.13
N ARG A 149 16.07 0.71 12.94
CA ARG A 149 17.02 1.82 12.79
C ARG A 149 17.91 1.98 14.02
N ASN A 150 17.33 2.05 15.21
CA ASN A 150 18.10 2.26 16.44
C ASN A 150 19.05 1.10 16.77
N ILE A 151 18.68 -0.13 16.39
CA ILE A 151 19.50 -1.33 16.63
C ILE A 151 20.60 -1.47 15.57
N SER A 152 20.28 -1.25 14.29
CA SER A 152 21.22 -1.51 13.19
C SER A 152 22.07 -0.30 12.81
N GLY A 153 21.70 0.91 13.22
CA GLY A 153 22.31 2.16 12.75
C GLY A 153 22.07 2.46 11.27
N LYS A 154 21.29 1.64 10.56
CA LYS A 154 21.02 1.80 9.14
C LYS A 154 19.98 2.89 8.89
N THR A 155 20.06 3.52 7.72
CA THR A 155 19.04 4.47 7.24
C THR A 155 17.71 3.74 7.02
N LEU A 156 16.59 4.47 7.15
CA LEU A 156 15.27 3.90 6.87
C LEU A 156 15.19 3.54 5.39
N THR A 157 14.83 2.29 5.11
CA THR A 157 14.64 1.82 3.73
C THR A 157 13.26 2.22 3.22
N ALA A 158 13.06 2.20 1.89
CA ALA A 158 11.72 2.41 1.32
C ALA A 158 10.68 1.41 1.88
N ILE A 159 11.09 0.17 2.14
CA ILE A 159 10.23 -0.88 2.74
C ILE A 159 9.79 -0.47 4.15
N ASP A 160 10.70 0.10 4.95
CA ASP A 160 10.40 0.57 6.29
C ASP A 160 9.28 1.62 6.28
N TYR A 161 9.33 2.56 5.33
CA TYR A 161 8.26 3.54 5.16
C TYR A 161 6.94 2.93 4.68
N VAL A 162 6.98 1.94 3.77
CA VAL A 162 5.77 1.20 3.34
C VAL A 162 5.10 0.52 4.53
N VAL A 163 5.89 -0.15 5.37
CA VAL A 163 5.42 -0.79 6.61
C VAL A 163 4.81 0.25 7.55
N TRP A 164 5.43 1.42 7.67
CA TRP A 164 4.94 2.51 8.52
C TRP A 164 3.59 3.07 8.05
N VAL A 165 3.46 3.39 6.76
CA VAL A 165 2.20 3.90 6.17
C VAL A 165 1.09 2.85 6.26
N THR A 166 1.43 1.58 6.01
CA THR A 166 0.48 0.47 6.17
C THR A 166 0.01 0.36 7.62
N GLY A 167 0.92 0.50 8.60
CA GLY A 167 0.59 0.58 10.02
C GLY A 167 -0.40 1.71 10.33
N LEU A 168 -0.16 2.93 9.85
CA LEU A 168 -1.08 4.06 10.05
C LEU A 168 -2.48 3.79 9.49
N GLY A 169 -2.56 3.20 8.29
CA GLY A 169 -3.82 2.82 7.67
C GLY A 169 -4.59 1.78 8.49
N LEU A 170 -3.89 0.76 8.98
CA LEU A 170 -4.45 -0.29 9.83
C LEU A 170 -4.97 0.26 11.17
N ILE A 171 -4.21 1.14 11.85
CA ILE A 171 -4.68 1.79 13.09
C ILE A 171 -5.97 2.56 12.84
N SER A 172 -6.03 3.33 11.75
CA SER A 172 -7.19 4.14 11.41
C SER A 172 -8.45 3.27 11.22
N VAL A 173 -8.32 2.19 10.45
CA VAL A 173 -9.40 1.20 10.27
C VAL A 173 -9.83 0.58 11.59
N ALA A 174 -8.86 0.18 12.42
CA ALA A 174 -9.14 -0.51 13.66
C ALA A 174 -9.81 0.38 14.70
N PHE A 175 -9.36 1.62 14.81
CA PHE A 175 -9.93 2.63 15.70
C PHE A 175 -11.41 2.87 15.39
N ILE A 176 -11.75 3.01 14.11
CA ILE A 176 -13.14 3.20 13.67
C ILE A 176 -13.98 1.97 13.93
N GLY A 177 -13.48 0.78 13.58
CA GLY A 177 -14.21 -0.45 13.86
C GLY A 177 -14.49 -0.60 15.35
N THR A 178 -13.54 -0.18 16.20
CA THR A 178 -13.65 -0.23 17.67
C THR A 178 -14.73 0.74 18.16
N ILE A 179 -14.70 1.99 17.71
CA ILE A 179 -15.72 3.00 18.04
C ILE A 179 -17.12 2.48 17.68
N ASN A 180 -17.27 1.94 16.46
CA ASN A 180 -18.55 1.43 16.01
C ASN A 180 -19.03 0.22 16.84
N ALA A 181 -18.12 -0.71 17.17
CA ALA A 181 -18.45 -1.85 18.03
C ALA A 181 -18.89 -1.39 19.43
N VAL A 182 -18.22 -0.38 20.02
CA VAL A 182 -18.58 0.16 21.34
C VAL A 182 -19.97 0.80 21.31
N PHE A 183 -20.25 1.66 20.32
CA PHE A 183 -21.58 2.29 20.20
C PHE A 183 -22.69 1.26 20.01
N PHE A 184 -22.43 0.23 19.19
CA PHE A 184 -23.37 -0.86 18.99
C PHE A 184 -23.68 -1.61 20.30
N ILE A 185 -22.66 -1.93 21.10
CA ILE A 185 -22.82 -2.60 22.40
C ILE A 185 -23.65 -1.75 23.38
N GLN A 186 -23.47 -0.43 23.37
CA GLN A 186 -24.16 0.48 24.28
C GLN A 186 -25.62 0.78 23.87
N GLY A 187 -26.05 0.35 22.68
CA GLY A 187 -27.43 0.54 22.22
C GLY A 187 -27.83 2.01 22.04
N TRP A 188 -26.85 2.91 21.84
CA TRP A 188 -27.11 4.32 21.63
C TRP A 188 -27.82 4.52 20.29
N ALA A 189 -28.95 5.23 20.32
CA ALA A 189 -29.79 5.47 19.16
C ALA A 189 -29.02 6.28 18.11
N LEU A 190 -28.79 5.64 16.96
CA LEU A 190 -27.93 6.13 15.88
C LEU A 190 -28.36 7.46 15.25
N ASN A 191 -29.56 7.98 15.51
CA ASN A 191 -30.11 9.09 14.73
C ASN A 191 -29.34 10.42 14.84
N VAL A 192 -28.77 10.75 16.02
CA VAL A 192 -27.89 11.94 16.17
C VAL A 192 -26.45 11.62 15.76
N ILE A 193 -26.07 10.34 15.82
CA ILE A 193 -24.72 9.85 15.52
C ILE A 193 -24.54 9.64 14.01
N ASN A 194 -25.61 9.47 13.24
CA ASN A 194 -25.57 9.17 11.82
C ASN A 194 -24.88 10.28 11.01
N ASP A 195 -25.15 11.54 11.33
CA ASP A 195 -24.50 12.68 10.67
C ASP A 195 -23.00 12.73 10.97
N TYR A 196 -22.60 12.47 12.22
CA TYR A 196 -21.18 12.38 12.60
C TYR A 196 -20.49 11.19 11.94
N VAL A 197 -21.15 10.03 11.87
CA VAL A 197 -20.61 8.82 11.22
C VAL A 197 -20.43 9.05 9.72
N VAL A 198 -21.35 9.75 9.06
CA VAL A 198 -21.22 10.14 7.65
C VAL A 198 -20.02 11.08 7.45
N VAL A 199 -19.89 12.12 8.27
CA VAL A 199 -18.75 13.06 8.19
C VAL A 199 -17.42 12.36 8.46
N ILE A 200 -17.36 11.49 9.48
CA ILE A 200 -16.16 10.70 9.81
C ILE A 200 -15.78 9.79 8.65
N LYS A 201 -16.75 9.12 8.03
CA LYS A 201 -16.52 8.23 6.90
C LYS A 201 -15.93 8.97 5.69
N GLU A 202 -16.48 10.13 5.33
CA GLU A 202 -15.95 10.92 4.22
C GLU A 202 -14.57 11.51 4.54
N THR A 203 -14.37 12.01 5.77
CA THR A 203 -13.06 12.46 6.25
C THR A 203 -12.02 11.34 6.17
N LEU A 204 -12.43 10.11 6.46
CA LEU A 204 -11.53 8.97 6.40
C LEU A 204 -11.14 8.58 4.97
N LYS A 205 -12.08 8.64 4.02
CA LYS A 205 -11.75 8.45 2.60
C LYS A 205 -10.73 9.49 2.15
N CYS A 206 -10.89 10.75 2.58
CA CYS A 206 -9.93 11.81 2.28
C CYS A 206 -8.57 11.53 2.93
N LEU A 207 -8.52 11.06 4.17
CA LEU A 207 -7.28 10.68 4.85
C LEU A 207 -6.57 9.50 4.17
N VAL A 208 -7.33 8.48 3.77
CA VAL A 208 -6.83 7.35 2.98
C VAL A 208 -6.26 7.83 1.66
N LEU A 209 -7.03 8.63 0.91
CA LEU A 209 -6.62 9.11 -0.41
C LEU A 209 -5.40 10.01 -0.28
N GLY A 210 -5.38 10.91 0.70
CA GLY A 210 -4.22 11.73 1.05
C GLY A 210 -3.02 10.89 1.48
N GLY A 211 -3.25 9.77 2.18
CA GLY A 211 -2.22 8.79 2.52
C GLY A 211 -1.64 8.08 1.30
N ILE A 212 -2.46 7.67 0.34
CA ILE A 212 -2.01 7.08 -0.92
C ILE A 212 -1.24 8.10 -1.77
N VAL A 213 -1.76 9.31 -1.91
CA VAL A 213 -1.10 10.39 -2.65
C VAL A 213 0.21 10.78 -1.98
N GLY A 214 0.20 10.97 -0.66
CA GLY A 214 1.39 11.24 0.13
C GLY A 214 2.40 10.10 0.01
N PHE A 215 1.95 8.84 0.07
CA PHE A 215 2.80 7.68 -0.17
C PHE A 215 3.48 7.78 -1.55
N VAL A 216 2.75 8.04 -2.62
CA VAL A 216 3.35 8.17 -3.96
C VAL A 216 4.36 9.33 -4.01
N ILE A 217 4.02 10.50 -3.46
CA ILE A 217 4.88 11.69 -3.49
C ILE A 217 6.16 11.50 -2.64
N PHE A 218 6.07 10.90 -1.46
CA PHE A 218 7.19 10.79 -0.52
C PHE A 218 8.01 9.52 -0.70
N ILE A 219 7.38 8.40 -1.10
CA ILE A 219 8.08 7.12 -1.27
C ILE A 219 8.75 7.05 -2.62
N ALA A 220 8.17 7.59 -3.69
CA ALA A 220 8.80 7.48 -5.01
C ALA A 220 10.23 8.05 -5.04
N PRO A 221 10.55 9.20 -4.41
CA PRO A 221 11.93 9.68 -4.31
C PRO A 221 12.84 8.77 -3.48
N ILE A 222 12.39 8.34 -2.28
CA ILE A 222 13.19 7.47 -1.39
C ILE A 222 13.44 6.11 -2.05
N PHE A 223 12.43 5.58 -2.73
CA PHE A 223 12.50 4.35 -3.47
C PHE A 223 13.50 4.47 -4.62
N HIS A 224 13.44 5.57 -5.38
CA HIS A 224 14.41 5.85 -6.44
C HIS A 224 15.85 5.91 -5.91
N GLU A 225 16.10 6.65 -4.83
CA GLU A 225 17.43 6.72 -4.21
C GLU A 225 17.90 5.35 -3.68
N SER A 226 17.00 4.56 -3.07
CA SER A 226 17.32 3.24 -2.54
C SER A 226 17.61 2.21 -3.64
N PHE A 227 17.07 2.41 -4.84
CA PHE A 227 17.24 1.49 -5.97
C PHE A 227 18.51 1.80 -6.78
N LEU A 228 19.00 3.05 -6.74
CA LEU A 228 20.13 3.51 -7.56
C LEU A 228 21.46 2.83 -7.23
N LEU A 229 21.85 2.73 -5.96
CA LEU A 229 23.08 2.02 -5.59
C LEU A 229 23.03 1.59 -4.12
N PRO A 230 23.10 0.28 -3.81
CA PRO A 230 23.19 -0.15 -2.43
C PRO A 230 24.50 0.34 -1.80
N THR A 231 24.41 0.98 -0.63
CA THR A 231 25.58 1.50 0.11
C THR A 231 26.58 0.40 0.46
N ASP A 232 26.07 -0.81 0.69
CA ASP A 232 26.83 -1.96 1.18
C ASP A 232 27.45 -2.77 0.02
N LEU A 233 27.42 -2.25 -1.22
CA LEU A 233 28.04 -2.92 -2.35
C LEU A 233 29.56 -2.75 -2.28
N LYS A 234 30.28 -3.86 -2.03
CA LYS A 234 31.75 -3.91 -2.05
C LYS A 234 32.35 -3.30 -3.33
N ASN A 235 31.58 -3.34 -4.41
CA ASN A 235 31.97 -2.84 -5.70
C ASN A 235 31.92 -1.32 -5.85
N ASN A 236 31.33 -0.59 -4.89
CA ASN A 236 31.29 0.86 -4.88
C ASN A 236 32.70 1.46 -4.83
N ASP A 237 33.62 0.86 -4.07
CA ASP A 237 35.01 1.32 -4.00
C ASP A 237 35.69 1.27 -5.37
N TYR A 238 35.39 0.26 -6.19
CA TYR A 238 35.91 0.20 -7.55
C TYR A 238 35.32 1.28 -8.45
N ILE A 239 34.02 1.58 -8.33
CA ILE A 239 33.39 2.68 -9.07
C ILE A 239 34.05 4.00 -8.69
N ILE A 240 34.24 4.25 -7.38
CA ILE A 240 34.92 5.43 -6.84
C ILE A 240 36.31 5.57 -7.45
N GLN A 241 37.11 4.50 -7.38
CA GLN A 241 38.47 4.49 -7.93
C GLN A 241 38.49 4.75 -9.44
N GLN A 242 37.57 4.16 -10.20
CA GLN A 242 37.46 4.37 -11.65
C GLN A 242 37.07 5.81 -12.00
N VAL A 243 36.15 6.43 -11.23
CA VAL A 243 35.77 7.84 -11.41
C VAL A 243 36.98 8.74 -11.16
N HIS A 244 37.69 8.57 -10.05
CA HIS A 244 38.87 9.38 -9.73
C HIS A 244 40.04 9.17 -10.69
N ALA A 245 40.24 7.94 -11.18
CA ALA A 245 41.29 7.63 -12.15
C ALA A 245 41.06 8.33 -13.50
N ARG A 246 39.80 8.44 -13.94
CA ARG A 246 39.41 9.12 -15.18
C ARG A 246 39.28 10.64 -15.01
N ASN A 247 38.95 11.09 -13.81
CA ASN A 247 38.70 12.48 -13.48
C ASN A 247 39.53 12.94 -12.26
N PRO A 248 40.84 13.18 -12.41
CA PRO A 248 41.70 13.56 -11.28
C PRO A 248 41.31 14.87 -10.59
N LYS A 249 40.51 15.72 -11.25
CA LYS A 249 40.03 17.02 -10.76
C LYS A 249 38.55 17.02 -10.37
N VAL A 250 37.94 15.84 -10.17
CA VAL A 250 36.53 15.76 -9.75
C VAL A 250 36.33 16.38 -8.38
N GLU A 251 35.35 17.27 -8.26
CA GLU A 251 34.95 17.88 -6.99
C GLU A 251 33.86 17.04 -6.32
N THR A 252 32.81 16.71 -7.08
CA THR A 252 31.72 15.84 -6.62
C THR A 252 31.28 14.90 -7.75
N TRP A 253 30.75 13.73 -7.38
CA TRP A 253 30.17 12.80 -8.32
C TRP A 253 29.05 12.01 -7.66
N TYR A 254 28.09 11.55 -8.46
CA TYR A 254 27.04 10.65 -8.02
C TYR A 254 26.50 9.84 -9.21
N VAL A 255 25.90 8.68 -8.92
CA VAL A 255 25.25 7.85 -9.94
C VAL A 255 23.87 8.43 -10.24
N GLU A 256 23.67 8.88 -11.47
CA GLU A 256 22.41 9.48 -11.93
C GLU A 256 21.44 8.38 -12.38
N TYR A 257 21.96 7.33 -13.02
CA TYR A 257 21.17 6.22 -13.54
C TYR A 257 22.06 4.99 -13.75
N PHE A 258 21.48 3.80 -13.68
CA PHE A 258 22.17 2.58 -14.10
C PHE A 258 21.14 1.57 -14.63
N ASN A 259 21.63 0.66 -15.47
CA ASN A 259 20.87 -0.49 -15.93
C ASN A 259 21.71 -1.77 -15.82
N ASP A 260 21.35 -2.83 -16.52
CA ASP A 260 22.12 -4.09 -16.50
C ASP A 260 23.49 -4.01 -17.21
N LYS A 261 23.73 -2.96 -18.02
CA LYS A 261 24.91 -2.84 -18.90
C LYS A 261 25.74 -1.59 -18.67
N TYR A 262 25.14 -0.52 -18.19
CA TYR A 262 25.73 0.79 -18.10
C TYR A 262 25.45 1.45 -16.74
N ILE A 263 26.42 2.24 -16.27
CA ILE A 263 26.30 3.18 -15.16
C ILE A 263 26.54 4.58 -15.70
N PHE A 264 25.67 5.51 -15.31
CA PHE A 264 25.69 6.91 -15.69
C PHE A 264 26.09 7.70 -14.46
N ILE A 265 27.24 8.35 -14.54
CA ILE A 265 27.82 9.08 -13.43
C ILE A 265 27.84 10.54 -13.78
N ASN A 266 27.17 11.34 -12.97
CA ASN A 266 27.27 12.78 -13.03
C ASN A 266 28.57 13.18 -12.33
N VAL A 267 29.48 13.80 -13.08
CA VAL A 267 30.78 14.27 -12.61
C VAL A 267 30.76 15.78 -12.68
N THR A 268 30.98 16.41 -11.52
CA THR A 268 31.13 17.86 -11.41
C THR A 268 32.60 18.20 -11.18
N ASP A 269 33.16 19.01 -12.06
CA ASP A 269 34.48 19.59 -11.92
C ASP A 269 34.48 21.10 -12.23
N SER A 270 35.65 21.72 -12.24
CA SER A 270 35.82 23.15 -12.55
C SER A 270 35.27 23.60 -13.91
N ILE A 271 35.03 22.67 -14.85
CA ILE A 271 34.50 22.96 -16.19
C ILE A 271 32.97 22.90 -16.18
N GLY A 272 32.38 22.14 -15.25
CA GLY A 272 30.94 22.03 -15.04
C GLY A 272 30.49 20.58 -14.88
N ASN A 273 29.19 20.36 -15.05
CA ASN A 273 28.57 19.04 -14.90
C ASN A 273 28.63 18.28 -16.23
N ARG A 274 29.12 17.05 -16.20
CA ARG A 274 29.08 16.12 -17.35
C ARG A 274 28.60 14.74 -16.92
N ILE A 275 27.89 14.07 -17.83
CA ILE A 275 27.45 12.68 -17.63
C ILE A 275 28.46 11.75 -18.31
N GLU A 276 29.09 10.89 -17.52
CA GLU A 276 29.96 9.83 -17.98
C GLU A 276 29.23 8.50 -17.99
N VAL A 277 29.27 7.80 -19.12
CA VAL A 277 28.66 6.48 -19.27
C VAL A 277 29.74 5.42 -19.24
N MET A 278 29.68 4.53 -18.25
CA MET A 278 30.61 3.41 -18.09
C MET A 278 29.90 2.08 -18.26
N ARG A 279 30.57 1.10 -18.86
CA ARG A 279 30.03 -0.25 -19.00
C ARG A 279 30.47 -1.15 -17.85
N PHE A 280 29.58 -2.02 -17.38
CA PHE A 280 29.86 -2.93 -16.27
C PHE A 280 31.03 -3.89 -16.53
N ASP A 281 31.23 -4.33 -17.77
CA ASP A 281 32.33 -5.22 -18.17
C ASP A 281 33.72 -4.60 -17.98
N ILE A 282 33.80 -3.26 -18.05
CA ILE A 282 35.04 -2.51 -17.81
C ILE A 282 35.27 -2.30 -16.32
N ILE A 283 34.20 -2.06 -15.55
CA ILE A 283 34.28 -1.79 -14.11
C ILE A 283 34.56 -3.08 -13.33
N PHE A 284 33.92 -4.18 -13.73
CA PHE A 284 34.06 -5.49 -13.12
C PHE A 284 34.63 -6.46 -14.14
N PRO A 285 35.95 -6.42 -14.38
CA PRO A 285 36.58 -7.41 -15.23
C PRO A 285 36.33 -8.77 -14.61
N VAL A 286 35.49 -9.58 -15.28
CA VAL A 286 35.30 -10.97 -14.92
C VAL A 286 36.68 -11.61 -15.11
N GLU A 287 37.30 -12.06 -14.02
CA GLU A 287 38.48 -12.90 -14.11
C GLU A 287 38.10 -14.07 -15.02
N LYS A 288 38.68 -14.09 -16.23
CA LYS A 288 38.43 -15.17 -17.15
C LYS A 288 38.93 -16.45 -16.48
N PRO A 289 38.07 -17.48 -16.33
CA PRO A 289 38.47 -18.73 -15.69
C PRO A 289 39.61 -19.41 -16.45
#